data_AF-A0A0T9YFG0-F1
#
_entry.id   AF-A0A0T9YFG0-F1
#
_cell.length_a   1.000
_cell.length_b   1.000
_cell.length_c   1.000
_cell.angle_alpha   90.00
_cell.angle_beta   90.00
_cell.angle_gamma   90.00
#
_symmetry.space_group_name_H-M   'P 1'
#
loop_
_entity.id
_entity.type
_entity.pdbx_description
1 polymer ?
#
loop_
_entity_poly.entity_id
_entity_poly.type
_entity_poly.pdbx_seq_one_letter_code
_entity_poly.pdbx_strand_id
1 'polypeptide(L)'
;MGWLSGSCLLVRRSAFGQVGGFDERYFMYMEDVDLGDRLGKAGWLSVYVPSAEVLHHKAHSTGRDPASHLAAHHKSTYIFLADRHSGWWRAPLRWTLRGSLALRSHLMVRSSLRRSRRRKLKLVEGRH
;
A
#
# COMPACT_ATOMS: atom_id res chain seq x y z
N MET A 1 -17.33 -5.72 -7.72
CA MET A 1 -15.85 -5.57 -7.63
C MET A 1 -15.40 -6.17 -6.32
N GLY A 2 -14.61 -7.24 -6.37
CA GLY A 2 -14.01 -7.85 -5.18
C GLY A 2 -12.51 -7.97 -5.40
N TRP A 3 -11.71 -7.49 -4.46
CA TRP A 3 -10.28 -7.73 -4.42
C TRP A 3 -9.98 -8.80 -3.37
N LEU A 4 -9.06 -9.70 -3.68
CA LEU A 4 -8.54 -10.69 -2.75
C LEU A 4 -7.26 -10.13 -2.14
N SER A 5 -7.01 -10.42 -0.86
CA SER A 5 -5.79 -9.96 -0.21
C SER A 5 -4.54 -10.59 -0.84
N GLY A 6 -3.52 -9.78 -1.10
CA GLY A 6 -2.21 -10.20 -1.61
C GLY A 6 -1.43 -11.17 -0.71
N SER A 7 -1.90 -11.45 0.51
CA SER A 7 -1.22 -12.38 1.43
C SER A 7 -1.16 -13.82 0.91
N CYS A 8 -2.14 -14.23 0.11
CA CYS A 8 -2.14 -15.51 -0.58
C CYS A 8 -3.06 -15.43 -1.79
N LEU A 9 -2.50 -15.54 -2.99
CA LEU A 9 -3.22 -15.47 -4.25
C LEU A 9 -2.74 -16.59 -5.16
N LEU A 10 -3.69 -17.24 -5.84
CA LEU A 10 -3.41 -18.10 -6.99
C LEU A 10 -4.00 -17.44 -8.23
N VAL A 11 -3.16 -17.14 -9.21
CA VAL A 11 -3.57 -16.43 -10.43
C VAL A 11 -3.23 -17.28 -11.65
N ARG A 12 -4.17 -17.40 -12.58
CA ARG A 12 -3.94 -18.10 -13.85
C ARG A 12 -2.86 -17.34 -14.64
N ARG A 13 -1.81 -18.05 -15.09
CA ARG A 13 -0.67 -17.42 -15.79
C ARG A 13 -1.09 -16.58 -17.00
N SER A 14 -2.06 -17.07 -17.78
CA SER A 14 -2.60 -16.36 -18.93
C SER A 14 -3.28 -15.04 -18.52
N ALA A 15 -4.06 -15.05 -17.44
CA ALA A 15 -4.72 -13.86 -16.91
C ALA A 15 -3.70 -12.83 -16.40
N PHE A 16 -2.68 -13.30 -15.66
CA PHE A 16 -1.59 -12.46 -15.17
C PHE A 16 -0.82 -11.80 -16.32
N GLY A 17 -0.48 -12.56 -17.37
CA GLY A 17 0.17 -12.03 -18.56
C GLY A 17 -0.70 -11.03 -19.33
N GLN A 18 -2.00 -11.29 -19.46
CA GLN A 18 -2.94 -10.42 -20.18
C GLN A 18 -3.02 -9.01 -19.58
N VAL A 19 -2.95 -8.89 -18.25
CA VAL A 19 -3.03 -7.57 -17.57
C VAL A 19 -1.66 -6.93 -17.32
N GLY A 20 -0.56 -7.56 -17.79
CA GLY A 20 0.81 -7.05 -17.60
C GLY A 20 1.39 -7.29 -16.20
N GLY A 21 0.81 -8.20 -15.42
CA GLY A 21 1.32 -8.55 -14.09
C GLY A 21 1.12 -7.49 -13.01
N PHE A 22 2.03 -7.42 -12.03
CA PHE A 22 2.02 -6.36 -11.02
C PHE A 22 2.62 -5.07 -11.59
N ASP A 23 2.11 -3.95 -11.13
CA ASP A 23 2.67 -2.64 -11.46
C ASP A 23 3.80 -2.29 -10.47
N GLU A 24 5.02 -2.19 -11.00
CA GLU A 24 6.25 -1.96 -10.23
C GLU A 24 6.29 -0.60 -9.52
N ARG A 25 5.35 0.31 -9.83
CA ARG A 25 5.21 1.58 -9.10
C ARG A 25 4.77 1.37 -7.64
N TYR A 26 4.10 0.25 -7.35
CA TYR A 26 3.70 -0.13 -6.00
C TYR A 26 4.83 -0.89 -5.30
N PHE A 27 5.38 -0.31 -4.23
CA PHE A 27 6.33 -1.01 -3.36
C PHE A 27 5.63 -1.82 -2.27
N MET A 28 4.54 -1.28 -1.73
CA MET A 28 3.73 -1.90 -0.67
C MET A 28 2.32 -1.31 -0.67
N TYR A 29 1.32 -2.17 -0.49
CA TYR A 29 -0.11 -1.87 -0.53
C TYR A 29 -0.61 -1.41 -1.91
N MET A 30 -1.89 -1.69 -2.17
CA MET A 30 -2.61 -1.38 -3.40
C MET A 30 -2.18 -2.19 -4.64
N GLU A 31 -1.05 -2.92 -4.60
CA GLU A 31 -0.61 -3.76 -5.72
C GLU A 31 -1.60 -4.88 -6.03
N ASP A 32 -2.17 -5.46 -4.98
CA ASP A 32 -3.17 -6.54 -5.02
C ASP A 32 -4.55 -6.02 -5.43
N VAL A 33 -4.95 -4.87 -4.89
CA VAL A 33 -6.19 -4.17 -5.26
C VAL A 33 -6.15 -3.76 -6.73
N ASP A 34 -5.02 -3.22 -7.19
CA ASP A 34 -4.84 -2.81 -8.58
C ASP A 34 -4.85 -4.00 -9.54
N LEU A 35 -4.14 -5.09 -9.20
CA LEU A 35 -4.17 -6.33 -9.97
C LEU A 35 -5.59 -6.89 -10.08
N GLY A 36 -6.33 -6.94 -8.96
CA GLY A 36 -7.71 -7.41 -8.92
C GLY A 36 -8.66 -6.56 -9.78
N ASP A 37 -8.54 -5.24 -9.72
CA ASP A 37 -9.33 -4.33 -10.55
C ASP A 37 -9.03 -4.50 -12.04
N ARG A 38 -7.75 -4.61 -12.43
CA ARG A 38 -7.36 -4.86 -13.83
C ARG A 38 -7.84 -6.21 -14.34
N LEU A 39 -7.72 -7.26 -13.53
CA LEU A 39 -8.26 -8.60 -13.86
C LEU A 39 -9.78 -8.55 -14.03
N GLY A 40 -10.49 -7.87 -13.14
CA GLY A 40 -11.94 -7.69 -13.23
C GLY A 40 -12.37 -6.93 -14.49
N LYS A 41 -11.66 -5.85 -14.85
CA LYS A 41 -11.89 -5.10 -16.10
C LYS A 41 -11.59 -5.92 -17.35
N ALA A 42 -10.66 -6.86 -17.27
CA ALA A 42 -10.33 -7.81 -18.33
C ALA A 42 -11.30 -9.02 -18.41
N GLY A 43 -12.35 -9.05 -17.56
CA GLY A 43 -13.38 -10.10 -17.57
C GLY A 43 -13.07 -11.32 -16.72
N TRP A 44 -11.98 -11.31 -15.93
CA TRP A 44 -11.66 -12.41 -15.02
C TRP A 44 -12.42 -12.31 -13.70
N LEU A 45 -12.71 -13.47 -13.11
CA LEU A 45 -13.39 -13.57 -11.82
C LEU A 45 -12.39 -13.74 -10.69
N SER A 46 -12.66 -13.05 -9.58
CA SER A 46 -12.02 -13.31 -8.29
C SER A 46 -12.91 -14.23 -7.47
N VAL A 47 -12.37 -15.38 -7.06
CA VAL A 47 -13.11 -16.41 -6.32
C VAL A 47 -12.48 -16.59 -4.95
N TYR A 48 -13.31 -16.52 -3.91
CA TYR A 48 -12.91 -16.86 -2.54
C TYR A 48 -13.15 -18.36 -2.31
N VAL A 49 -12.14 -19.05 -1.81
CA VAL A 49 -12.18 -20.50 -1.54
C VAL A 49 -12.05 -20.73 -0.04
N PRO A 50 -13.16 -20.88 0.71
CA PRO A 50 -13.12 -20.97 2.17
C PRO A 50 -12.44 -22.24 2.69
N SER A 51 -12.34 -23.29 1.87
CA SER A 51 -11.66 -24.54 2.23
C SER A 51 -10.13 -24.46 2.16
N ALA A 52 -9.59 -23.39 1.57
CA ALA A 52 -8.15 -23.16 1.49
C ALA A 52 -7.74 -22.15 2.58
N GLU A 53 -7.14 -22.66 3.66
CA GLU A 53 -6.72 -21.84 4.80
C GLU A 53 -5.21 -21.57 4.75
N VAL A 54 -4.83 -20.29 4.92
CA VAL A 54 -3.43 -19.87 4.99
C VAL A 54 -3.23 -18.91 6.17
N LEU A 55 -2.32 -19.26 7.07
CA LEU A 55 -1.94 -18.41 8.18
C LEU A 55 -0.86 -17.40 7.75
N HIS A 56 -1.20 -16.12 7.80
CA HIS A 56 -0.24 -15.04 7.56
C HIS A 56 0.24 -14.45 8.89
N HIS A 57 1.50 -14.74 9.25
CA HIS A 57 2.16 -14.10 10.40
C HIS A 57 2.50 -12.63 10.09
N LYS A 58 1.63 -11.71 10.48
CA LYS A 58 1.88 -10.26 10.41
C LYS A 58 3.03 -9.90 11.35
N ALA A 59 4.03 -9.14 10.86
CA ALA A 59 4.98 -8.29 11.62
C ALA A 59 6.50 -8.50 11.40
N HIS A 60 6.96 -9.45 10.57
CA HIS A 60 8.41 -9.67 10.43
C HIS A 60 9.16 -8.50 9.76
N SER A 61 8.52 -7.78 8.82
CA SER A 61 9.12 -6.67 8.08
C SER A 61 8.70 -5.29 8.60
N THR A 62 7.51 -5.17 9.19
CA THR A 62 6.91 -3.87 9.55
C THR A 62 7.52 -3.20 10.78
N GLY A 63 8.19 -3.97 11.65
CA GLY A 63 8.67 -3.51 12.96
C GLY A 63 9.91 -2.61 12.94
N ARG A 64 10.68 -2.56 11.84
CA ARG A 64 11.98 -1.85 11.80
C ARG A 64 11.88 -0.37 11.43
N ASP A 65 10.91 0.03 10.61
CA ASP A 65 10.68 1.44 10.24
C ASP A 65 9.20 1.72 9.88
N PRO A 66 8.34 1.95 10.89
CA PRO A 66 6.93 2.28 10.67
C PRO A 66 6.71 3.56 9.84
N ALA A 67 7.66 4.49 9.86
CA ALA A 67 7.53 5.77 9.17
C ALA A 67 7.74 5.59 7.65
N SER A 68 8.73 4.79 7.26
CA SER A 68 8.96 4.42 5.85
C SER A 68 7.78 3.62 5.28
N HIS A 69 7.26 2.62 6.01
CA HIS A 69 6.08 1.87 5.57
C HIS A 69 4.86 2.75 5.35
N LEU A 70 4.63 3.71 6.26
CA LEU A 70 3.54 4.66 6.11
C LEU A 70 3.72 5.56 4.88
N ALA A 71 4.93 6.05 4.63
CA ALA A 71 5.22 6.87 3.46
C ALA A 71 5.03 6.08 2.15
N ALA A 72 5.49 4.82 2.12
CA ALA A 72 5.29 3.91 0.99
C ALA A 72 3.79 3.66 0.73
N HIS A 73 3.00 3.40 1.78
CA HIS A 73 1.56 3.23 1.66
C HIS A 73 0.90 4.47 1.03
N HIS A 74 1.17 5.68 1.53
CA HIS A 74 0.59 6.90 0.97
C HIS A 74 1.00 7.12 -0.49
N LYS A 75 2.24 6.77 -0.87
CA LYS A 75 2.70 6.82 -2.27
C LYS A 75 1.88 5.86 -3.14
N SER A 76 1.72 4.62 -2.73
CA SER A 76 0.91 3.61 -3.43
C SER A 76 -0.55 4.04 -3.57
N THR A 77 -1.16 4.54 -2.49
CA THR A 77 -2.55 5.06 -2.51
C THR A 77 -2.69 6.21 -3.51
N TYR A 78 -1.71 7.12 -3.57
CA TYR A 78 -1.74 8.21 -4.53
C TYR A 78 -1.67 7.71 -5.97
N ILE A 79 -0.77 6.77 -6.30
CA ILE A 79 -0.66 6.16 -7.64
C ILE A 79 -2.00 5.55 -8.04
N PHE A 80 -2.56 4.70 -7.18
CA PHE A 80 -3.83 4.00 -7.41
C PHE A 80 -4.98 4.96 -7.71
N LEU A 81 -5.11 6.04 -6.91
CA LEU A 81 -6.15 7.04 -7.08
C LEU A 81 -5.91 7.92 -8.31
N ALA A 82 -4.67 8.31 -8.57
CA ALA A 82 -4.33 9.17 -9.71
C ALA A 82 -4.65 8.49 -11.04
N ASP A 83 -4.35 7.19 -11.18
CA ASP A 83 -4.64 6.42 -12.39
C ASP A 83 -6.16 6.33 -12.65
N ARG A 84 -6.97 6.21 -11.60
CA ARG A 84 -8.45 6.16 -11.69
C ARG A 84 -9.11 7.53 -11.91
N HIS A 85 -8.34 8.60 -11.75
CA HIS A 85 -8.79 9.99 -11.94
C HIS A 85 -7.90 10.73 -12.95
N SER A 86 -7.46 10.04 -14.00
CA SER A 86 -6.50 10.54 -15.01
C SER A 86 -7.04 11.67 -15.89
N GLY A 87 -8.36 11.84 -15.98
CA GLY A 87 -9.00 12.90 -16.77
C GLY A 87 -8.47 14.31 -16.44
N TRP A 88 -8.27 15.14 -17.47
CA TRP A 88 -7.73 16.49 -17.33
C TRP A 88 -8.60 17.38 -16.42
N TRP A 89 -9.93 17.26 -16.50
CA TRP A 89 -10.87 17.94 -15.59
C TRP A 89 -10.77 17.47 -14.13
N ARG A 90 -10.18 16.30 -13.87
CA ARG A 90 -9.92 15.78 -12.52
C ARG A 90 -8.53 16.16 -11.99
N ALA A 91 -7.77 16.99 -12.72
CA ALA A 91 -6.47 17.46 -12.26
C ALA A 91 -6.54 18.14 -10.87
N PRO A 92 -7.48 19.06 -10.58
CA PRO A 92 -7.58 19.68 -9.26
C PRO A 92 -7.71 18.66 -8.12
N LEU A 93 -8.53 17.61 -8.32
CA LEU A 93 -8.66 16.51 -7.37
C LEU A 93 -7.34 15.75 -7.15
N ARG A 94 -6.57 15.50 -8.21
CA ARG A 94 -5.26 14.85 -8.08
C ARG A 94 -4.27 15.72 -7.31
N TRP A 95 -4.30 17.04 -7.48
CA TRP A 95 -3.46 17.97 -6.72
C TRP A 95 -3.83 18.01 -5.23
N THR A 96 -5.13 18.04 -4.90
CA THR A 96 -5.58 18.02 -3.50
C THR A 96 -5.25 16.69 -2.81
N LEU A 97 -5.45 15.56 -3.49
CA LEU A 97 -5.04 14.24 -2.99
C LEU A 97 -3.52 14.17 -2.77
N ARG A 98 -2.72 14.65 -3.71
CA ARG A 98 -1.25 14.70 -3.56
C ARG A 98 -0.85 15.52 -2.35
N GLY A 99 -1.38 16.74 -2.22
CA GLY A 99 -1.05 17.67 -1.14
C GLY A 99 -1.43 17.12 0.25
N SER A 100 -2.65 16.59 0.38
CA SER A 100 -3.16 16.02 1.64
C SER A 100 -2.39 14.78 2.10
N LEU A 101 -2.12 13.84 1.19
CA LEU A 101 -1.35 12.63 1.50
C LEU A 101 0.11 12.97 1.84
N ALA A 102 0.72 13.94 1.13
CA ALA A 102 2.08 14.39 1.41
C ALA A 102 2.20 15.08 2.78
N LEU A 103 1.26 15.98 3.11
CA LEU A 103 1.22 16.65 4.41
C LEU A 103 1.06 15.64 5.54
N ARG A 104 0.11 14.71 5.42
CA ARG A 104 -0.12 13.66 6.41
C ARG A 104 1.14 12.80 6.60
N SER A 105 1.76 12.35 5.51
CA SER A 105 3.00 11.57 5.56
C SER A 105 4.11 12.33 6.31
N HIS A 106 4.34 13.61 5.96
CA HIS A 106 5.35 14.45 6.60
C HIS A 106 5.11 14.64 8.10
N LEU A 107 3.88 14.95 8.50
CA LEU A 107 3.52 15.12 9.91
C LEU A 107 3.72 13.83 10.72
N MET A 108 3.29 12.69 10.17
CA MET A 108 3.41 11.40 10.86
C MET A 108 4.87 10.95 10.97
N VAL A 109 5.66 11.05 9.90
CA VAL A 109 7.10 10.72 9.91
C VAL A 109 7.84 11.60 10.92
N ARG A 110 7.62 12.92 10.90
CA ARG A 110 8.24 13.85 11.88
C ARG A 110 7.84 13.53 13.31
N SER A 111 6.56 13.21 13.55
CA SER A 111 6.08 12.84 14.88
C SER A 111 6.73 11.53 15.38
N SER A 112 6.94 10.56 14.48
CA SER A 112 7.58 9.27 14.79
C SER A 112 9.06 9.44 15.13
N LEU A 113 9.80 10.19 14.30
CA LEU A 113 11.21 10.51 14.54
C LEU A 113 11.42 11.26 15.86
N ARG A 114 10.56 12.24 16.18
CA ARG A 114 10.58 12.95 17.48
C ARG A 114 10.35 12.00 18.65
N ARG A 115 9.41 11.05 18.52
CA ARG A 115 9.08 10.06 19.56
C ARG A 115 10.24 9.09 19.79
N SER A 116 10.86 8.61 18.71
CA SER A 116 12.02 7.71 18.75
C SER A 116 13.24 8.39 19.39
N ARG A 117 13.53 9.65 19.01
CA ARG A 117 14.62 10.45 19.60
C ARG A 117 14.43 10.67 21.11
N ARG A 118 13.21 11.00 21.56
CA ARG A 118 12.88 11.13 22.99
C ARG A 118 13.05 9.80 23.75
N ARG A 119 12.65 8.67 23.14
CA ARG A 119 12.80 7.34 23.75
C ARG A 119 14.27 6.94 23.90
N LYS A 120 15.10 7.26 22.89
CA LYS A 120 16.55 7.02 22.92
C LYS A 120 17.26 7.86 23.99
N LEU A 121 16.87 9.13 24.15
CA LEU A 121 17.39 10.01 25.22
C LEU A 121 17.06 9.48 26.62
N LYS A 122 15.81 9.07 26.88
CA LYS A 122 15.42 8.47 28.17
C LYS A 122 16.16 7.16 28.50
N LEU A 123 16.48 6.34 27.49
CA LEU A 123 17.26 5.10 27.66
C LEU A 123 18.75 5.34 27.96
N VAL A 124 19.27 6.52 27.60
CA VAL A 124 20.63 6.95 27.92
C VAL A 124 20.67 7.57 29.32
N GLU A 125 19.68 8.39 29.67
CA GLU A 125 19.59 9.04 30.99
C GLU A 125 19.23 8.07 32.13
N GLY A 126 18.41 7.05 31.89
CA GLY A 126 18.02 6.05 32.90
C GLY A 126 19.02 4.92 33.14
N ARG A 127 20.28 5.06 32.70
CA ARG A 127 21.35 4.06 32.84
C ARG A 127 22.45 4.49 33.82
N HIS A 128 22.15 5.44 34.70
CA HIS A 128 22.97 5.88 35.83
C HIS A 128 22.29 5.55 37.15
#